data_AF-Q10V13-F1
#
_entry.id   AF-Q10V13-F1
#
_cell.length_a   1.000
_cell.length_b   1.000
_cell.length_c   1.000
_cell.angle_alpha   90.00
_cell.angle_beta   90.00
_cell.angle_gamma   90.00
#
_symmetry.space_group_name_H-M   'P 1'
#
loop_
_entity.id
_entity.type
_entity.pdbx_description
1 polymer ?
#
loop_
_entity_poly.entity_id
_entity_poly.type
_entity_poly.pdbx_seq_one_letter_code
_entity_poly.pdbx_strand_id
1 'polypeptide(L)'
;MEQVDNQWLRALTAHAPEIVIQLAARLTESWQVSYEAVPQTGLSLLQLQDSVLHEPYYLGEIPLSTAWVKLKIGNGQNYEGAAQVMSDVPNLATSLAICDAIFVNKLEGWQEVADLIERGQVIRQEEDNLRGAILAKTRVDFSLLNQEESDAES
;
A
#
# COMPACT_ATOMS: atom_id res chain seq x y z
N MET A 1 0.17 6.80 18.80
CA MET A 1 -0.20 6.72 17.37
C MET A 1 -0.31 5.24 17.07
N GLU A 2 -1.53 4.71 16.97
CA GLU A 2 -1.73 3.30 16.59
C GLU A 2 -1.02 3.05 15.26
N GLN A 3 -0.17 2.02 15.19
CA GLN A 3 0.35 1.55 13.92
C GLN A 3 -0.83 0.96 13.16
N VAL A 4 -1.36 1.71 12.21
CA VAL A 4 -2.32 1.20 11.23
C VAL A 4 -1.53 0.25 10.32
N ASP A 5 -1.79 -1.05 10.41
CA ASP A 5 -1.12 -2.06 9.61
C ASP A 5 -1.61 -2.01 8.14
N ASN A 6 -1.02 -1.10 7.37
CA ASN A 6 -1.33 -0.89 5.95
C ASN A 6 -0.68 -1.95 5.02
N GLN A 7 -0.23 -3.08 5.56
CA GLN A 7 0.37 -4.15 4.75
C GLN A 7 -0.62 -4.72 3.73
N TRP A 8 -1.91 -4.74 4.03
CA TRP A 8 -2.95 -5.18 3.09
C TRP A 8 -2.98 -4.28 1.83
N LEU A 9 -2.86 -2.97 1.98
CA LEU A 9 -2.88 -2.01 0.88
C LEU A 9 -1.63 -2.17 -0.01
N ARG A 10 -0.46 -2.31 0.62
CA ARG A 10 0.81 -2.57 -0.09
C ARG A 10 0.77 -3.89 -0.87
N ALA A 11 0.11 -4.91 -0.31
CA ALA A 11 -0.05 -6.21 -0.93
C ALA A 11 -1.04 -6.16 -2.11
N LEU A 12 -2.22 -5.57 -1.93
CA LEU A 12 -3.21 -5.45 -3.00
C LEU A 12 -2.69 -4.66 -4.21
N THR A 13 -1.90 -3.61 -3.96
CA THR A 13 -1.26 -2.80 -5.01
C THR A 13 -0.04 -3.47 -5.66
N ALA A 14 0.34 -4.67 -5.25
CA ALA A 14 1.35 -5.49 -5.94
C ALA A 14 0.78 -6.13 -7.22
N HIS A 15 -0.55 -6.23 -7.32
CA HIS A 15 -1.25 -6.74 -8.49
C HIS A 15 -1.52 -5.63 -9.51
N ALA A 16 -1.83 -6.04 -10.75
CA ALA A 16 -2.39 -5.12 -11.73
C ALA A 16 -3.72 -4.51 -11.18
N PRO A 17 -3.96 -3.20 -11.31
CA PRO A 17 -5.14 -2.53 -10.76
C PRO A 17 -6.47 -3.19 -11.15
N GLU A 18 -6.56 -3.71 -12.38
CA GLU A 18 -7.76 -4.35 -12.93
C GLU A 18 -8.19 -5.56 -12.10
N ILE A 19 -7.24 -6.29 -11.51
CA ILE A 19 -7.53 -7.47 -10.68
C ILE A 19 -8.30 -7.06 -9.42
N VAL A 20 -7.85 -6.00 -8.75
CA VAL A 20 -8.50 -5.47 -7.54
C VAL A 20 -9.86 -4.86 -7.88
N ILE A 21 -9.93 -4.10 -8.98
CA ILE A 21 -11.18 -3.48 -9.44
C ILE A 21 -12.24 -4.53 -9.77
N GLN A 22 -11.87 -5.57 -10.51
CA GLN A 22 -12.79 -6.65 -10.88
C GLN A 22 -13.24 -7.48 -9.66
N LEU A 23 -12.32 -7.74 -8.71
CA LEU A 23 -12.68 -8.42 -7.47
C LEU A 23 -13.71 -7.62 -6.67
N ALA A 24 -13.43 -6.34 -6.42
CA ALA A 24 -14.34 -5.47 -5.68
C ALA A 24 -15.72 -5.39 -6.35
N ALA A 25 -15.76 -5.16 -7.67
CA ALA A 25 -17.01 -5.07 -8.42
C ALA A 25 -17.84 -6.36 -8.32
N ARG A 26 -17.20 -7.54 -8.45
CA ARG A 26 -17.88 -8.83 -8.34
C ARG A 26 -18.41 -9.09 -6.93
N LEU A 27 -17.61 -8.83 -5.89
CA LEU A 27 -18.02 -9.08 -4.51
C LEU A 27 -19.19 -8.19 -4.07
N THR A 28 -19.30 -7.00 -4.64
CA THR A 28 -20.37 -6.04 -4.28
C THR A 28 -21.53 -5.99 -5.27
N GLU A 29 -21.65 -6.94 -6.22
CA GLU A 29 -22.66 -6.91 -7.29
C GLU A 29 -24.10 -6.83 -6.74
N SER A 30 -24.36 -7.47 -5.59
CA SER A 30 -25.67 -7.48 -4.93
C SER A 30 -25.81 -6.46 -3.80
N TRP A 31 -24.81 -5.62 -3.56
CA TRP A 31 -24.75 -4.71 -2.42
C TRP A 31 -24.98 -3.27 -2.84
N GLN A 32 -25.48 -2.45 -1.93
CA GLN A 32 -25.55 -1.01 -2.15
C GLN A 32 -24.24 -0.38 -1.68
N VAL A 33 -23.47 0.18 -2.61
CA VAL A 33 -22.24 0.94 -2.33
C VAL A 33 -22.56 2.44 -2.40
N SER A 34 -22.28 3.15 -1.31
CA SER A 34 -22.38 4.60 -1.22
C SER A 34 -21.05 5.20 -0.75
N TYR A 35 -20.93 6.52 -0.81
CA TYR A 35 -19.70 7.24 -0.46
C TYR A 35 -19.97 8.16 0.73
N GLU A 36 -19.18 8.03 1.80
CA GLU A 36 -19.21 8.97 2.92
C GLU A 36 -18.50 10.28 2.56
N ALA A 37 -17.51 10.21 1.67
CA ALA A 37 -16.90 11.35 1.02
C ALA A 37 -16.75 11.10 -0.48
N VAL A 38 -16.96 12.13 -1.31
CA VAL A 38 -16.77 12.04 -2.76
C VAL A 38 -15.35 11.53 -3.05
N PRO A 39 -15.17 10.44 -3.81
CA PRO A 39 -13.85 9.98 -4.19
C PRO A 39 -13.07 11.08 -4.89
N GLN A 40 -11.82 11.29 -4.48
CA GLN A 40 -10.96 12.32 -5.04
C GLN A 40 -9.79 11.67 -5.76
N THR A 41 -9.49 12.17 -6.95
CA THR A 41 -8.25 11.87 -7.67
C THR A 41 -7.63 13.20 -8.06
N GLY A 42 -6.38 13.40 -7.69
CA GLY A 42 -5.69 14.66 -7.96
C GLY A 42 -4.23 14.61 -7.59
N LEU A 43 -3.67 15.78 -7.35
CA LEU A 43 -2.28 15.96 -6.97
C LEU A 43 -2.19 16.33 -5.49
N SER A 44 -1.28 15.69 -4.78
CA SER A 44 -0.96 16.00 -3.39
C SER A 44 0.47 16.52 -3.29
N LEU A 45 0.67 17.58 -2.52
CA LEU A 45 1.99 18.07 -2.21
C LEU A 45 2.73 17.07 -1.30
N LEU A 46 3.92 16.65 -1.70
CA LEU A 46 4.80 15.81 -0.90
C LEU A 46 5.58 16.70 0.07
N GLN A 47 5.17 16.66 1.34
CA GLN A 47 5.85 17.35 2.43
C GLN A 47 6.95 16.47 3.00
N LEU A 48 8.16 17.02 3.10
CA LEU A 48 9.31 16.43 3.78
C LEU A 48 9.73 17.32 4.93
N GLN A 49 10.48 16.74 5.87
CA GLN A 49 11.12 17.47 6.95
C GLN A 49 12.60 17.56 6.67
N ASP A 50 13.14 18.78 6.69
CA ASP A 50 14.59 19.01 6.58
C ASP A 50 15.33 18.37 7.76
N SER A 51 16.44 17.65 7.50
CA SER A 51 17.15 16.92 8.56
C SER A 51 18.01 17.80 9.46
N VAL A 52 18.30 19.04 9.07
CA VAL A 52 19.16 19.96 9.83
C VAL A 52 18.31 20.87 10.70
N LEU A 53 17.35 21.57 10.09
CA LEU A 53 16.50 22.56 10.73
C LEU A 53 15.15 22.01 11.19
N HIS A 54 14.79 20.78 10.80
CA HIS A 54 13.51 20.14 11.11
C HIS A 54 12.28 20.91 10.63
N GLU A 55 12.47 21.81 9.66
CA GLU A 55 11.40 22.60 9.05
C GLU A 55 10.71 21.81 7.92
N PRO A 56 9.38 21.93 7.78
CA PRO A 56 8.67 21.31 6.68
C PRO A 56 8.95 22.04 5.36
N TYR A 57 9.17 21.29 4.29
CA TYR A 57 9.25 21.83 2.93
C TYR A 57 8.54 20.91 1.93
N TYR A 58 8.18 21.44 0.76
CA TYR A 58 7.48 20.71 -0.29
C TYR A 58 8.44 20.31 -1.40
N LEU A 59 8.53 19.02 -1.71
CA LEU A 59 9.41 18.50 -2.79
C LEU A 59 8.74 18.58 -4.17
N GLY A 60 7.41 18.63 -4.22
CA GLY A 60 6.63 18.63 -5.44
C GLY A 60 5.26 17.97 -5.23
N GLU A 61 4.64 17.55 -6.33
CA GLU A 61 3.31 16.93 -6.36
C GLU A 61 3.37 15.46 -6.75
N ILE A 62 2.52 14.63 -6.15
CA ILE A 62 2.32 13.21 -6.49
C ILE A 62 0.85 12.93 -6.82
N PRO A 63 0.55 11.99 -7.72
CA PRO A 63 -0.82 11.54 -7.94
C PRO A 63 -1.33 10.85 -6.67
N LEU A 64 -2.50 11.25 -6.21
CA LEU A 64 -3.14 10.70 -5.03
C LEU A 64 -4.64 10.51 -5.31
N SER A 65 -5.11 9.30 -5.04
CA SER A 65 -6.52 8.97 -5.06
C SER A 65 -7.00 8.52 -3.68
N THR A 66 -8.16 9.00 -3.26
CA THR A 66 -8.80 8.67 -1.98
C THR A 66 -10.25 8.25 -2.20
N ALA A 67 -10.72 7.31 -1.38
CA ALA A 67 -12.13 6.96 -1.31
C ALA A 67 -12.51 6.52 0.11
N TRP A 68 -13.73 6.87 0.52
CA TRP A 68 -14.37 6.37 1.73
C TRP A 68 -15.76 5.86 1.35
N VAL A 69 -15.93 4.55 1.42
CA VAL A 69 -17.14 3.86 1.00
C VAL A 69 -17.92 3.36 2.20
N LYS A 70 -19.21 3.17 1.97
CA LYS A 70 -20.14 2.49 2.86
C LYS A 70 -20.92 1.45 2.09
N LEU A 71 -20.79 0.22 2.56
CA LEU A 71 -21.44 -0.98 2.03
C LEU A 71 -22.67 -1.27 2.86
N LYS A 72 -23.82 -1.34 2.22
CA LYS A 72 -25.07 -1.77 2.84
C LYS A 72 -25.46 -3.14 2.31
N ILE A 73 -25.50 -4.11 3.22
CA ILE A 73 -25.85 -5.51 2.92
C ILE A 73 -27.32 -5.71 3.31
N GLY A 74 -28.03 -6.63 2.62
CA GLY A 74 -29.50 -6.78 2.68
C GLY A 74 -30.15 -6.92 4.07
N ASN A 75 -29.36 -7.14 5.13
CA ASN A 75 -29.81 -7.13 6.53
C ASN A 75 -29.90 -5.71 7.14
N GLY A 76 -29.59 -4.65 6.39
CA GLY A 76 -29.59 -3.26 6.84
C GLY A 76 -28.35 -2.83 7.61
N GLN A 77 -27.36 -3.71 7.78
CA GLN A 77 -26.06 -3.36 8.36
C GLN A 77 -25.22 -2.56 7.37
N ASN A 78 -24.48 -1.59 7.91
CA ASN A 78 -23.57 -0.75 7.15
C ASN A 78 -22.14 -1.04 7.61
N TYR A 79 -21.25 -1.14 6.63
CA TYR A 79 -19.82 -1.35 6.85
C TYR A 79 -19.05 -0.31 6.07
N GLU A 80 -18.04 0.27 6.70
CA GLU A 80 -17.24 1.32 6.10
C GLU A 80 -15.85 0.79 5.78
N GLY A 81 -15.25 1.37 4.75
CA GLY A 81 -13.85 1.15 4.41
C GLY A 81 -13.29 2.37 3.71
N ALA A 82 -11.98 2.54 3.83
CA ALA A 82 -11.30 3.71 3.30
C ALA A 82 -9.95 3.32 2.71
N ALA A 83 -9.56 4.01 1.64
CA ALA A 83 -8.25 3.84 1.05
C ALA A 83 -7.71 5.16 0.52
N GLN A 84 -6.40 5.31 0.65
CA GLN A 84 -5.61 6.35 0.02
C GLN A 84 -4.43 5.69 -0.69
N VAL A 85 -4.29 5.94 -1.99
CA VAL A 85 -3.29 5.28 -2.84
C VAL A 85 -2.63 6.29 -3.75
N MET A 86 -1.31 6.19 -3.90
CA MET A 86 -0.53 6.99 -4.85
C MET A 86 -0.75 6.45 -6.27
N SER A 87 -1.86 6.85 -6.89
CA SER A 87 -2.28 6.39 -8.22
C SER A 87 -3.32 7.35 -8.80
N ASP A 88 -3.37 7.44 -10.12
CA ASP A 88 -4.38 8.12 -10.92
C ASP A 88 -5.35 7.14 -11.63
N VAL A 89 -5.22 5.84 -11.39
CA VAL A 89 -6.06 4.82 -12.02
C VAL A 89 -7.50 4.98 -11.53
N PRO A 90 -8.47 5.17 -12.44
CA PRO A 90 -9.88 5.33 -12.06
C PRO A 90 -10.39 4.16 -11.23
N ASN A 91 -11.21 4.45 -10.23
CA ASN A 91 -11.87 3.49 -9.34
C ASN A 91 -10.94 2.61 -8.49
N LEU A 92 -9.61 2.72 -8.58
CA LEU A 92 -8.70 1.90 -7.78
C LEU A 92 -8.86 2.20 -6.28
N ALA A 93 -8.86 3.49 -5.89
CA ALA A 93 -9.07 3.87 -4.49
C ALA A 93 -10.42 3.39 -3.94
N THR A 94 -11.48 3.48 -4.75
CA THR A 94 -12.81 2.96 -4.37
C THR A 94 -12.78 1.44 -4.18
N SER A 95 -12.15 0.72 -5.11
CA SER A 95 -12.06 -0.75 -5.05
C SER A 95 -11.24 -1.22 -3.85
N LEU A 96 -10.17 -0.49 -3.50
CA LEU A 96 -9.37 -0.75 -2.30
C LEU A 96 -10.17 -0.47 -1.02
N ALA A 97 -10.94 0.61 -0.98
CA ALA A 97 -11.82 0.93 0.15
C ALA A 97 -12.94 -0.13 0.34
N ILE A 98 -13.44 -0.71 -0.76
CA ILE A 98 -14.37 -1.85 -0.72
C ILE A 98 -13.67 -3.08 -0.14
N CYS A 99 -12.47 -3.40 -0.61
CA CYS A 99 -11.69 -4.54 -0.11
C CYS A 99 -11.36 -4.38 1.38
N ASP A 100 -11.04 -3.18 1.84
CA ASP A 100 -10.84 -2.83 3.25
C ASP A 100 -12.08 -3.16 4.09
N ALA A 101 -13.24 -2.63 3.71
CA ALA A 101 -14.51 -2.89 4.39
C ALA A 101 -14.83 -4.39 4.46
N ILE A 102 -14.64 -5.12 3.36
CA ILE A 102 -14.89 -6.57 3.27
C ILE A 102 -13.95 -7.35 4.18
N PHE A 103 -12.65 -7.06 4.11
CA PHE A 103 -11.61 -7.81 4.82
C PHE A 103 -11.69 -7.59 6.35
N VAL A 104 -11.78 -6.34 6.79
CA VAL A 104 -11.82 -5.98 8.22
C VAL A 104 -13.07 -6.53 8.91
N ASN A 105 -14.22 -6.48 8.23
CA ASN A 105 -15.49 -6.92 8.78
C ASN A 105 -15.82 -8.39 8.47
N LYS A 106 -14.93 -9.11 7.77
CA LYS A 106 -15.10 -10.51 7.35
C LYS A 106 -16.44 -10.75 6.64
N LEU A 107 -16.79 -9.84 5.74
CA LEU A 107 -18.02 -9.93 4.94
C LEU A 107 -17.95 -11.09 3.95
N GLU A 108 -19.07 -11.46 3.34
CA GLU A 108 -19.07 -12.48 2.29
C GLU A 108 -18.02 -12.14 1.20
N GLY A 109 -17.20 -13.13 0.84
CA GLY A 109 -16.06 -12.95 -0.08
C GLY A 109 -14.75 -12.48 0.57
N TRP A 110 -14.69 -12.29 1.90
CA TRP A 110 -13.45 -11.84 2.57
C TRP A 110 -12.26 -12.78 2.38
N GLN A 111 -12.48 -14.08 2.23
CA GLN A 111 -11.42 -15.04 1.96
C GLN A 111 -10.76 -14.78 0.61
N GLU A 112 -11.52 -14.36 -0.41
CA GLU A 112 -10.96 -14.04 -1.72
C GLU A 112 -10.07 -12.80 -1.67
N VAL A 113 -10.44 -11.81 -0.83
CA VAL A 113 -9.61 -10.64 -0.54
C VAL A 113 -8.35 -11.04 0.22
N ALA A 114 -8.48 -11.92 1.23
CA ALA A 114 -7.36 -12.44 2.00
C ALA A 114 -6.35 -13.20 1.11
N ASP A 115 -6.83 -14.06 0.22
CA ASP A 115 -6.00 -14.80 -0.74
C ASP A 115 -5.27 -13.85 -1.69
N LEU A 116 -5.93 -12.77 -2.13
CA LEU A 116 -5.29 -11.76 -2.98
C LEU A 116 -4.22 -10.98 -2.22
N ILE A 117 -4.46 -10.65 -0.94
CA ILE A 117 -3.46 -10.04 -0.05
C ILE A 117 -2.27 -10.97 0.10
N GLU A 118 -2.46 -12.26 0.42
CA GLU A 118 -1.36 -13.21 0.61
C GLU A 118 -0.51 -13.34 -0.66
N ARG A 119 -1.13 -13.50 -1.84
CA ARG A 119 -0.40 -13.50 -3.12
C ARG A 119 0.38 -12.20 -3.35
N GLY A 120 -0.22 -11.06 -2.96
CA GLY A 120 0.44 -9.76 -3.07
C GLY A 120 1.64 -9.62 -2.14
N GLN A 121 1.55 -10.16 -0.93
CA GLN A 121 2.68 -10.20 0.01
C GLN A 121 3.85 -11.01 -0.53
N VAL A 122 3.60 -12.14 -1.18
CA VAL A 122 4.64 -12.94 -1.85
C VAL A 122 5.36 -12.13 -2.92
N ILE A 123 4.61 -11.44 -3.81
CA ILE A 123 5.19 -10.58 -4.85
C ILE A 123 6.08 -9.50 -4.23
N ARG A 124 5.60 -8.80 -3.19
CA ARG A 124 6.38 -7.77 -2.50
C ARG A 124 7.62 -8.32 -1.83
N GLN A 125 7.52 -9.49 -1.22
CA GLN A 125 8.67 -10.13 -0.58
C GLN A 125 9.74 -10.52 -1.61
N GLU A 126 9.35 -11.00 -2.78
CA GLU A 126 10.27 -11.28 -3.89
C GLU A 126 10.96 -10.00 -4.39
N GLU A 127 10.23 -8.90 -4.57
CA GLU A 127 10.78 -7.59 -4.95
C GLU A 127 11.78 -7.06 -3.90
N ASP A 128 11.43 -7.17 -2.62
CA ASP A 128 12.26 -6.73 -1.50
C ASP A 128 13.55 -7.57 -1.41
N ASN A 129 13.45 -8.89 -1.59
CA ASN A 129 14.60 -9.79 -1.62
C ASN A 129 15.54 -9.46 -2.79
N LEU A 130 14.99 -9.23 -3.98
CA LEU A 130 15.76 -8.86 -5.17
C LEU A 130 16.50 -7.54 -4.96
N ARG A 131 15.79 -6.49 -4.48
CA ARG A 131 16.40 -5.19 -4.18
C ARG A 131 17.47 -5.30 -3.10
N GLY A 132 17.20 -6.06 -2.04
CA GLY A 132 18.16 -6.32 -0.97
C GLY A 132 19.45 -6.97 -1.47
N ALA A 133 19.33 -7.97 -2.36
CA ALA A 133 20.50 -8.63 -2.96
C ALA A 133 21.33 -7.69 -3.85
N ILE A 134 20.69 -6.75 -4.57
CA ILE A 134 21.38 -5.72 -5.36
C ILE A 134 22.13 -4.74 -4.44
N LEU A 135 21.46 -4.22 -3.40
CA LEU A 135 22.06 -3.28 -2.45
C LEU A 135 23.22 -3.90 -1.66
N ALA A 136 23.13 -5.19 -1.33
CA ALA A 136 24.21 -5.90 -0.65
C ALA A 136 25.51 -5.92 -1.47
N LYS A 137 25.43 -5.95 -2.80
CA LYS A 137 26.60 -5.91 -3.69
C LYS A 137 27.30 -4.55 -3.72
N THR A 138 26.61 -3.48 -3.32
CA THR A 138 27.19 -2.13 -3.26
C THR A 138 27.69 -1.75 -1.86
N ARG A 139 27.62 -2.68 -0.90
CA ARG A 139 28.11 -2.44 0.47
C ARG A 139 29.63 -2.53 0.50
N VAL A 140 30.28 -1.46 0.92
CA VAL A 140 31.72 -1.44 1.18
C VAL A 140 31.98 -2.03 2.57
N ASP A 141 32.90 -2.99 2.64
CA ASP A 141 33.40 -3.52 3.90
C ASP A 141 34.75 -2.88 4.24
N PHE A 142 34.76 -2.00 5.24
CA PHE A 142 35.97 -1.31 5.70
C PHE A 142 36.83 -2.14 6.65
N SER A 143 36.35 -3.30 7.12
CA SER A 143 37.09 -4.14 8.08
C SER A 143 38.28 -4.86 7.44
N LEU A 144 38.24 -5.09 6.12
CA LEU A 144 39.31 -5.73 5.36
C LEU A 144 40.52 -4.81 5.11
N LEU A 145 40.36 -3.49 5.25
CA LEU A 145 41.43 -2.51 5.00
C LEU A 145 42.49 -2.46 6.12
N ASN A 146 42.17 -2.89 7.33
CA ASN A 146 43.11 -2.88 8.47
C ASN A 146 44.09 -4.06 8.49
N GLN A 147 43.92 -5.07 7.62
CA GLN A 147 44.81 -6.23 7.59
C GLN A 147 46.08 -6.01 6.76
N GLU A 148 46.09 -5.02 5.86
CA GLU A 148 47.25 -4.75 5.00
C GLU A 148 48.34 -3.88 5.66
N GLU A 149 48.02 -3.19 6.76
CA GLU A 149 49.03 -2.39 7.51
C GLU A 149 49.85 -3.21 8.50
N SER A 150 49.43 -4.42 8.90
CA SER A 150 50.16 -5.24 9.88
C SER A 150 51.24 -6.15 9.28
N ASP A 151 51.23 -6.37 7.96
CA ASP A 151 52.14 -7.32 7.28
C ASP A 151 53.36 -6.62 6.66
N ALA A 152 53.49 -5.29 6.80
CA ALA A 152 54.61 -4.49 6.31
C ALA A 152 55.70 -4.23 7.37
N GLU A 153 55.50 -4.66 8.62
CA GLU A 153 56.50 -4.59 9.70
C GLU A 153 56.92 -6.01 10.14
N SER A 154 57.85 -6.63 9.41
CA SER A 154 58.58 -7.83 9.84
C SER A 154 60.01 -7.83 9.32
#